data_AF-A0A432MG61-F1
#
_entry.id   AF-A0A432MG61-F1
#
_cell.length_a   1.000
_cell.length_b   1.000
_cell.length_c   1.000
_cell.angle_alpha   90.00
_cell.angle_beta   90.00
_cell.angle_gamma   90.00
#
_symmetry.space_group_name_H-M   'P 1'
#
loop_
_entity.id
_entity.type
_entity.pdbx_description
1 polymer ?
#
loop_
_entity_poly.entity_id
_entity_poly.type
_entity_poly.pdbx_seq_one_letter_code
_entity_poly.pdbx_strand_id
1 'polypeptide(L)'
;MARLFEEYRTTIAPALAEKYGITNVMAIPKLEKIVLNMGVGRATQDKSILEAAVETMGRIAGQKPVITKAKQSIAGFRLREGNEIGCKVTLRGMRMYEFLDRLINLVLPRIRDFRGVNPNSFDGNGNYTLGLTEQVVFPEIEADKISHTLGMDITIVTTTRNDDQARELLRAFGMPYRKPGQQRGVAGPPAMMTDPIADMLTRIRNAVRIEKPIVDMPLSNEKAGIAQALKDEGYIWDFEVIDTVPARTLRVNLKYGPNGEKVITRIDRVSKPGRRIYRGYRELKPVQGGMGIHILSTPKGILSDRRARAEKVGGEVLALVY
;
A
#
# COMPACT_ATOMS: atom_id res chain seq x y z
N MET A 1 -17.95 -1.74 -35.10
CA MET A 1 -18.19 -0.99 -33.85
C MET A 1 -17.26 -1.54 -32.78
N ALA A 2 -16.89 -0.75 -31.78
CA ALA A 2 -16.06 -1.23 -30.67
C ALA A 2 -16.90 -2.16 -29.78
N ARG A 3 -16.51 -3.43 -29.64
CA ARG A 3 -17.23 -4.47 -28.87
C ARG A 3 -17.62 -3.99 -27.47
N LEU A 4 -16.67 -3.43 -26.73
CA LEU A 4 -16.92 -2.93 -25.36
C LEU A 4 -17.90 -1.76 -25.30
N PHE A 5 -18.04 -0.97 -26.36
CA PHE A 5 -19.02 0.13 -26.39
C PHE A 5 -20.45 -0.40 -26.52
N GLU A 6 -20.65 -1.45 -27.31
CA GLU A 6 -21.95 -2.12 -27.41
C GLU A 6 -22.29 -2.81 -26.10
N GLU A 7 -21.35 -3.57 -25.54
CA GLU A 7 -21.49 -4.25 -24.24
C GLU A 7 -21.80 -3.26 -23.10
N TYR A 8 -21.18 -2.08 -23.13
CA TYR A 8 -21.51 -1.01 -22.20
C TYR A 8 -22.98 -0.60 -22.30
N ARG A 9 -23.47 -0.37 -23.51
CA ARG A 9 -24.82 0.15 -23.76
C ARG A 9 -25.91 -0.89 -23.49
N THR A 10 -25.67 -2.16 -23.84
CA THR A 10 -26.69 -3.22 -23.78
C THR A 10 -26.75 -3.89 -22.41
N THR A 11 -25.61 -4.11 -21.77
CA THR A 11 -25.52 -4.97 -20.57
C THR A 11 -25.07 -4.21 -19.34
N ILE A 12 -23.97 -3.45 -19.45
CA ILE A 12 -23.33 -2.85 -18.26
C ILE A 12 -24.14 -1.66 -17.73
N ALA A 13 -24.59 -0.76 -18.60
CA ALA A 13 -25.33 0.43 -18.19
C ALA A 13 -26.67 0.09 -17.48
N PRO A 14 -27.50 -0.85 -17.99
CA PRO A 14 -28.71 -1.28 -17.28
C PRO A 14 -28.39 -1.95 -15.93
N ALA A 15 -27.40 -2.84 -15.89
CA ALA A 15 -27.01 -3.53 -14.66
C ALA A 15 -26.53 -2.57 -13.56
N LEU A 16 -25.79 -1.52 -13.93
CA LEU A 16 -25.36 -0.48 -12.99
C LEU A 16 -26.53 0.41 -12.55
N ALA A 17 -27.47 0.73 -13.44
CA ALA A 17 -28.65 1.52 -13.10
C ALA A 17 -29.52 0.78 -12.07
N GLU A 18 -29.74 -0.52 -12.25
CA GLU A 18 -30.50 -1.36 -11.33
C GLU A 18 -29.79 -1.49 -9.97
N LYS A 19 -28.49 -1.79 -9.97
CA LYS A 19 -27.69 -1.99 -8.75
C LYS A 19 -27.65 -0.75 -7.85
N TYR A 20 -27.59 0.43 -8.44
CA TYR A 20 -27.49 1.69 -7.69
C TYR A 20 -28.81 2.47 -7.63
N GLY A 21 -29.91 1.91 -8.14
CA GLY A 21 -31.23 2.56 -8.16
C GLY A 21 -31.23 3.91 -8.87
N ILE A 22 -30.42 4.07 -9.92
CA ILE A 22 -30.25 5.36 -10.61
C ILE A 22 -31.47 5.60 -11.51
N THR A 23 -32.26 6.61 -11.18
CA THR A 23 -33.44 7.00 -11.95
C THR A 23 -33.11 7.75 -13.24
N ASN A 24 -31.99 8.50 -13.24
CA ASN A 24 -31.57 9.28 -14.40
C ASN A 24 -30.50 8.54 -15.23
N VAL A 25 -30.84 8.18 -16.47
CA VAL A 25 -29.95 7.50 -17.41
C VAL A 25 -28.63 8.26 -17.63
N MET A 26 -28.66 9.59 -17.57
CA MET A 26 -27.46 10.42 -17.76
C MET A 26 -26.50 10.40 -16.56
N ALA A 27 -26.97 9.95 -15.39
CA ALA A 27 -26.16 9.81 -14.19
C ALA A 27 -25.41 8.46 -14.12
N ILE A 28 -25.64 7.55 -15.08
CA ILE A 28 -24.96 6.26 -15.12
C ILE A 28 -23.44 6.47 -15.30
N PRO A 29 -22.60 5.82 -14.49
CA PRO A 29 -21.15 5.79 -14.64
C PRO A 29 -20.70 5.46 -16.06
N LYS A 30 -19.91 6.34 -16.69
CA LYS A 30 -19.30 6.09 -18.00
C LYS A 30 -17.81 6.43 -18.01
N LEU A 31 -17.10 5.85 -18.97
CA LEU A 31 -15.72 6.22 -19.27
C LEU A 31 -15.71 7.55 -20.05
N GLU A 32 -14.94 8.53 -19.58
CA GLU A 32 -14.84 9.85 -20.23
C GLU A 32 -13.64 9.91 -21.18
N LYS A 33 -12.49 9.43 -20.73
CA LYS A 33 -11.23 9.41 -21.48
C LYS A 33 -10.25 8.43 -20.84
N ILE A 34 -9.31 7.94 -21.65
CA ILE A 34 -8.11 7.24 -21.17
C ILE A 34 -6.90 8.08 -21.56
N VAL A 35 -6.04 8.38 -20.58
CA VAL A 35 -4.79 9.12 -20.80
C VAL A 35 -3.62 8.17 -20.65
N LEU A 36 -2.80 8.09 -21.68
CA LEU A 36 -1.52 7.39 -21.67
C LEU A 36 -0.43 8.42 -21.49
N ASN A 37 0.48 8.18 -20.55
CA ASN A 37 1.56 9.09 -20.23
C ASN A 37 2.87 8.32 -20.08
N MET A 38 3.94 8.81 -20.70
CA MET A 38 5.30 8.30 -20.52
C MET A 38 6.19 9.45 -20.08
N GLY A 39 6.76 9.32 -18.87
CA GLY A 39 7.78 10.22 -18.36
C GLY A 39 9.17 9.72 -18.75
N VAL A 40 9.88 10.47 -19.59
CA VAL A 40 11.21 10.11 -20.08
C VAL A 40 12.22 11.11 -19.52
N GLY A 41 12.55 11.01 -18.24
CA GLY A 41 13.48 11.94 -17.58
C GLY A 41 14.88 12.00 -18.22
N ARG A 42 15.28 10.94 -18.92
CA ARG A 42 16.56 10.87 -19.68
C ARG A 42 16.52 11.67 -21.00
N ALA A 43 15.34 12.07 -21.47
CA ALA A 43 15.15 12.82 -22.71
C ALA A 43 15.85 14.19 -22.72
N THR A 44 16.16 14.76 -21.55
CA THR A 44 16.88 16.04 -21.47
C THR A 44 18.32 15.92 -21.95
N GLN A 45 18.94 14.75 -21.82
CA GLN A 45 20.30 14.49 -22.31
C GLN A 45 20.27 13.97 -23.74
N ASP A 46 19.28 13.14 -24.06
CA ASP A 46 19.21 12.43 -25.33
C ASP A 46 17.81 12.50 -25.94
N LYS A 47 17.65 13.34 -26.97
CA LYS A 47 16.36 13.57 -27.64
C LYS A 47 15.89 12.35 -28.43
N SER A 48 16.81 11.50 -28.86
CA SER A 48 16.52 10.26 -29.60
C SER A 48 15.58 9.32 -28.84
N ILE A 49 15.73 9.23 -27.52
CA ILE A 49 14.89 8.39 -26.65
C ILE A 49 13.45 8.90 -26.62
N LEU A 50 13.27 10.22 -26.67
CA LEU A 50 11.95 10.84 -26.70
C LEU A 50 11.24 10.56 -28.01
N GLU A 51 11.95 10.65 -29.14
CA GLU A 51 11.40 10.34 -30.46
C GLU A 51 10.94 8.88 -30.55
N ALA A 52 11.77 7.94 -30.05
CA ALA A 52 11.42 6.52 -29.96
C ALA A 52 10.20 6.28 -29.06
N ALA A 53 10.07 7.00 -27.94
CA ALA A 53 8.92 6.91 -27.05
C ALA A 53 7.64 7.42 -27.73
N VAL A 54 7.73 8.53 -28.48
CA VAL A 54 6.62 9.10 -29.25
C VAL A 54 6.17 8.13 -30.35
N GLU A 55 7.11 7.49 -31.05
CA GLU A 55 6.78 6.49 -32.06
C GLU A 55 6.09 5.27 -31.44
N THR A 56 6.66 4.73 -30.37
CA THR A 56 6.12 3.57 -29.63
C THR A 56 4.70 3.85 -29.13
N MET A 57 4.48 4.98 -28.45
CA MET A 57 3.16 5.36 -27.97
C MET A 57 2.19 5.62 -29.12
N GLY A 58 2.69 6.16 -30.24
CA GLY A 58 1.92 6.33 -31.47
C GLY A 58 1.41 5.01 -32.04
N ARG A 59 2.25 3.97 -32.06
CA ARG A 59 1.87 2.61 -32.49
C ARG A 59 0.84 1.98 -31.55
N ILE A 60 1.05 2.08 -30.24
CA ILE A 60 0.15 1.52 -29.22
C ILE A 60 -1.24 2.18 -29.30
N ALA A 61 -1.29 3.50 -29.29
CA ALA A 61 -2.54 4.26 -29.27
C ALA A 61 -3.19 4.42 -30.65
N GLY A 62 -2.43 4.18 -31.73
CA GLY A 62 -2.76 4.53 -33.11
C GLY A 62 -2.86 6.05 -33.34
N GLN A 63 -2.51 6.88 -32.35
CA GLN A 63 -2.72 8.33 -32.34
C GLN A 63 -1.39 9.02 -32.07
N LYS A 64 -1.10 10.09 -32.83
CA LYS A 64 0.11 10.89 -32.63
C LYS A 64 0.15 11.46 -31.20
N PRO A 65 1.17 11.14 -30.38
CA PRO A 65 1.34 11.70 -29.05
C PRO A 65 1.70 13.18 -29.06
N VAL A 66 1.32 13.85 -27.98
CA VAL A 66 1.73 15.23 -27.69
C VAL A 66 2.93 15.19 -26.77
N ILE A 67 4.00 15.90 -27.16
CA ILE A 67 5.20 16.06 -26.33
C ILE A 67 4.88 17.01 -25.17
N THR A 68 5.21 16.58 -23.95
CA THR A 68 5.01 17.37 -22.74
C THR A 68 6.30 18.09 -22.34
N LYS A 69 6.18 19.39 -22.09
CA LYS A 69 7.28 20.27 -21.69
C LYS A 69 7.27 20.55 -20.19
N ALA A 70 8.44 20.81 -19.62
CA ALA A 70 8.59 21.24 -18.23
C ALA A 70 7.90 22.58 -18.01
N LYS A 71 7.07 22.68 -16.96
CA LYS A 71 6.45 23.95 -16.54
C LYS A 71 7.35 24.79 -15.64
N GLN A 72 8.31 24.17 -14.96
CA GLN A 72 9.17 24.83 -13.99
C GLN A 72 10.59 24.28 -14.11
N SER A 73 11.56 25.13 -13.80
CA SER A 73 12.97 24.74 -13.72
C SER A 73 13.27 24.14 -12.36
N ILE A 74 13.85 22.94 -12.32
CA ILE A 74 14.22 22.24 -11.08
C ILE A 74 15.65 21.74 -11.21
N ALA A 75 16.55 22.35 -10.46
CA ALA A 75 17.99 22.06 -10.52
C ALA A 75 18.33 20.59 -10.16
N GLY A 76 17.63 20.00 -9.19
CA GLY A 76 17.86 18.61 -8.77
C GLY A 76 17.64 17.58 -9.87
N PHE A 77 16.73 17.84 -10.80
CA PHE A 77 16.49 16.98 -11.98
C PHE A 77 17.23 17.47 -13.23
N ARG A 78 18.04 18.52 -13.12
CA ARG A 78 18.71 19.20 -14.25
C ARG A 78 17.71 19.65 -15.33
N LEU A 79 16.50 20.02 -14.92
CA LEU A 79 15.42 20.44 -15.82
C LEU A 79 15.30 21.96 -15.88
N ARG A 80 15.12 22.49 -17.09
CA ARG A 80 14.76 23.89 -17.34
C ARG A 80 13.33 23.97 -17.88
N GLU A 81 12.66 25.07 -17.62
CA GLU A 81 11.35 25.37 -18.19
C GLU A 81 11.39 25.29 -19.72
N GLY A 82 10.36 24.66 -20.30
CA GLY A 82 10.28 24.42 -21.75
C GLY A 82 11.01 23.17 -22.25
N ASN A 83 11.84 22.51 -21.43
CA ASN A 83 12.47 21.23 -21.82
C ASN A 83 11.42 20.16 -22.11
N GLU A 84 11.65 19.37 -23.16
CA GLU A 84 10.81 18.22 -23.51
C GLU A 84 11.20 17.01 -22.64
N ILE A 85 10.25 16.48 -21.88
CA ILE A 85 10.51 15.46 -20.83
C ILE A 85 9.68 14.20 -21.03
N GLY A 86 8.63 14.24 -21.85
CA GLY A 86 7.75 13.09 -22.00
C GLY A 86 6.76 13.25 -23.12
N CYS A 87 5.89 12.27 -23.25
CA CYS A 87 4.81 12.27 -24.22
C CYS A 87 3.52 11.75 -23.59
N LYS A 88 2.39 12.25 -24.08
CA LYS A 88 1.07 11.77 -23.67
C LYS A 88 0.12 11.65 -24.84
N VAL A 89 -0.84 10.74 -24.73
CA VAL A 89 -1.98 10.61 -25.63
C VAL A 89 -3.25 10.63 -24.79
N THR A 90 -4.29 11.31 -25.28
CA THR A 90 -5.64 11.21 -24.72
C THR A 90 -6.54 10.54 -25.73
N LEU A 91 -7.07 9.39 -25.35
CA LEU A 91 -8.03 8.60 -26.13
C LEU A 91 -9.44 8.92 -25.63
N ARG A 92 -10.34 9.18 -26.58
CA ARG A 92 -11.77 9.45 -26.35
C ARG A 92 -12.61 8.70 -27.38
N GLY A 93 -13.91 8.54 -27.12
CA GLY A 93 -14.83 7.88 -28.04
C GLY A 93 -14.47 6.42 -28.29
N MET A 94 -14.62 5.95 -29.53
CA MET A 94 -14.42 4.54 -29.89
C MET A 94 -12.99 4.05 -29.64
N ARG A 95 -11.97 4.88 -29.92
CA ARG A 95 -10.55 4.53 -29.76
C ARG A 95 -10.19 4.18 -28.32
N MET A 96 -10.87 4.81 -27.37
CA MET A 96 -10.73 4.54 -25.94
C MET A 96 -11.22 3.12 -25.60
N TYR A 97 -12.38 2.73 -26.13
CA TYR A 97 -12.94 1.39 -25.90
C TYR A 97 -12.11 0.30 -26.58
N GLU A 98 -11.61 0.53 -27.80
CA GLU A 98 -10.71 -0.39 -28.50
C GLU A 98 -9.37 -0.56 -27.76
N PHE A 99 -8.83 0.54 -27.21
CA PHE A 99 -7.63 0.47 -26.39
C PHE A 99 -7.88 -0.29 -25.09
N LEU A 100 -9.01 -0.05 -24.41
CA LEU A 100 -9.35 -0.76 -23.18
C LEU A 100 -9.53 -2.26 -23.42
N ASP A 101 -10.14 -2.65 -24.54
CA ASP A 101 -10.32 -4.05 -24.94
C ASP A 101 -8.96 -4.74 -25.15
N ARG A 102 -8.06 -4.11 -25.92
CA ARG A 102 -6.68 -4.59 -26.09
C ARG A 102 -5.94 -4.66 -24.75
N LEU A 103 -6.12 -3.66 -23.89
CA LEU A 103 -5.47 -3.64 -22.58
C LEU A 103 -5.90 -4.85 -21.74
N ILE A 104 -7.20 -5.08 -21.59
CA ILE A 104 -7.75 -6.12 -20.71
C ILE A 104 -7.47 -7.52 -21.27
N ASN A 105 -7.77 -7.73 -22.55
CA ASN A 105 -7.78 -9.08 -23.13
C ASN A 105 -6.41 -9.51 -23.67
N LEU A 106 -5.55 -8.58 -24.06
CA LEU A 106 -4.29 -8.89 -24.75
C LEU A 106 -3.06 -8.53 -23.91
N VAL A 107 -3.05 -7.33 -23.33
CA VAL A 107 -1.86 -6.77 -22.67
C VAL A 107 -1.70 -7.26 -21.23
N LEU A 108 -2.75 -7.15 -20.40
CA LEU A 108 -2.67 -7.54 -18.99
C LEU A 108 -2.25 -9.01 -18.80
N PRO A 109 -2.76 -10.00 -19.56
CA PRO A 109 -2.33 -11.38 -19.43
C PRO A 109 -0.87 -11.63 -19.85
N ARG A 110 -0.29 -10.77 -20.70
CA ARG A 110 1.10 -10.86 -21.16
C ARG A 110 2.11 -10.30 -20.16
N ILE A 111 1.64 -9.59 -19.12
CA ILE A 111 2.52 -9.09 -18.08
C ILE A 111 3.16 -10.28 -17.34
N ARG A 112 4.48 -10.28 -17.20
CA ARG A 112 5.21 -11.31 -16.45
C ARG A 112 4.70 -11.37 -15.01
N ASP A 113 4.36 -12.56 -14.55
CA ASP A 113 3.78 -12.82 -13.22
C ASP A 113 2.48 -12.05 -12.93
N PHE A 114 1.62 -11.89 -13.93
CA PHE A 114 0.33 -11.21 -13.75
C PHE A 114 -0.57 -11.92 -12.73
N ARG A 115 -0.99 -11.20 -11.69
CA ARG A 115 -1.91 -11.70 -10.63
C ARG A 115 -3.15 -10.84 -10.48
N GLY A 116 -3.46 -10.05 -11.50
CA GLY A 116 -4.49 -9.02 -11.45
C GLY A 116 -3.95 -7.65 -11.03
N VAL A 117 -4.69 -6.62 -11.39
CA VAL A 117 -4.38 -5.23 -11.08
C VAL A 117 -4.81 -4.87 -9.66
N ASN A 118 -4.19 -3.84 -9.09
CA ASN A 118 -4.44 -3.42 -7.71
C ASN A 118 -5.83 -2.76 -7.58
N PRO A 119 -6.76 -3.29 -6.76
CA PRO A 119 -8.09 -2.70 -6.57
C PRO A 119 -8.07 -1.36 -5.81
N ASN A 120 -6.94 -0.96 -5.23
CA ASN A 120 -6.79 0.24 -4.42
C ASN A 120 -6.13 1.42 -5.17
N SER A 121 -5.84 1.30 -6.47
CA SER A 121 -5.22 2.37 -7.25
C SER A 121 -6.21 3.44 -7.76
N PHE A 122 -7.28 3.69 -6.99
CA PHE A 122 -8.24 4.75 -7.26
C PHE A 122 -7.82 6.04 -6.53
N ASP A 123 -8.23 7.19 -7.08
CA ASP A 123 -7.85 8.51 -6.57
C ASP A 123 -8.84 9.13 -5.57
N GLY A 124 -9.86 8.40 -5.14
CA GLY A 124 -10.93 8.90 -4.26
C GLY A 124 -12.08 9.59 -5.00
N ASN A 125 -11.91 9.88 -6.30
CA ASN A 125 -12.90 10.53 -7.15
C ASN A 125 -13.31 9.64 -8.33
N GLY A 126 -13.14 8.33 -8.24
CA GLY A 126 -13.56 7.39 -9.28
C GLY A 126 -12.64 7.30 -10.50
N ASN A 127 -11.43 7.86 -10.45
CA ASN A 127 -10.44 7.64 -11.52
C ASN A 127 -9.47 6.54 -11.12
N TYR A 128 -9.04 5.75 -12.09
CA TYR A 128 -8.19 4.60 -11.88
C TYR A 128 -6.87 4.76 -12.63
N THR A 129 -5.75 4.59 -11.93
CA THR A 129 -4.42 4.68 -12.55
C THR A 129 -3.68 3.36 -12.39
N LEU A 130 -3.08 2.90 -13.48
CA LEU A 130 -2.20 1.73 -13.48
C LEU A 130 -0.87 2.07 -14.16
N GLY A 131 0.22 1.60 -13.58
CA GLY A 131 1.56 1.70 -14.17
C GLY A 131 1.93 0.39 -14.85
N LEU A 132 2.51 0.50 -16.04
CA LEU A 132 3.16 -0.59 -16.76
C LEU A 132 4.66 -0.32 -16.75
N THR A 133 5.45 -1.29 -16.28
CA THR A 133 6.90 -1.15 -16.19
C THR A 133 7.58 -1.26 -17.56
N GLU A 134 7.01 -2.04 -18.46
CA GLU A 134 7.61 -2.38 -19.75
C GLU A 134 6.58 -2.19 -20.86
N GLN A 135 6.99 -1.57 -21.97
CA GLN A 135 6.15 -1.37 -23.16
C GLN A 135 6.05 -2.62 -24.05
N VAL A 136 6.90 -3.62 -23.85
CA VAL A 136 6.98 -4.87 -24.64
C VAL A 136 5.71 -5.73 -24.51
N VAL A 137 4.92 -5.48 -23.47
CA VAL A 137 3.64 -6.17 -23.23
C VAL A 137 2.62 -5.95 -24.36
N PHE A 138 2.80 -4.89 -25.16
CA PHE A 138 1.97 -4.60 -26.33
C PHE A 138 2.47 -5.39 -27.55
N PRO A 139 1.62 -6.22 -28.20
CA PRO A 139 1.99 -6.95 -29.41
C PRO A 139 2.44 -6.08 -30.58
N GLU A 140 2.00 -4.81 -30.61
CA GLU A 140 2.35 -3.85 -31.64
C GLU A 140 3.83 -3.43 -31.61
N ILE A 141 4.53 -3.76 -30.53
CA ILE A 141 5.94 -3.42 -30.33
C ILE A 141 6.81 -4.64 -30.58
N GLU A 142 7.75 -4.50 -31.50
CA GLU A 142 8.81 -5.47 -31.75
C GLU A 142 9.91 -5.30 -30.69
N ALA A 143 10.18 -6.34 -29.90
CA ALA A 143 11.17 -6.30 -28.83
C ALA A 143 12.58 -5.95 -29.34
N ASP A 144 12.94 -6.39 -30.54
CA ASP A 144 14.27 -6.21 -31.13
C ASP A 144 14.58 -4.75 -31.51
N LYS A 145 13.54 -3.93 -31.72
CA LYS A 145 13.69 -2.52 -32.10
C LYS A 145 13.79 -1.58 -30.90
N ILE A 146 13.70 -2.10 -29.68
CA ILE A 146 13.70 -1.28 -28.46
C ILE A 146 15.14 -1.11 -27.95
N SER A 147 15.61 0.14 -27.91
CA SER A 147 16.89 0.48 -27.27
C SER A 147 16.80 0.52 -25.75
N HIS A 148 15.68 1.03 -25.22
CA HIS A 148 15.46 1.20 -23.78
C HIS A 148 14.05 0.81 -23.35
N THR A 149 13.94 0.04 -22.27
CA THR A 149 12.67 -0.23 -21.61
C THR A 149 12.14 1.04 -20.95
N LEU A 150 10.95 1.45 -21.36
CA LEU A 150 10.23 2.63 -20.88
C LEU A 150 8.92 2.18 -20.26
N GLY A 151 8.67 2.66 -19.04
CA GLY A 151 7.37 2.48 -18.39
C GLY A 151 6.33 3.45 -18.95
N MET A 152 5.06 3.16 -18.71
CA MET A 152 3.95 4.08 -18.98
C MET A 152 2.93 4.05 -17.85
N ASP A 153 2.26 5.18 -17.64
CA ASP A 153 1.10 5.28 -16.78
C ASP A 153 -0.16 5.39 -17.64
N ILE A 154 -1.16 4.59 -17.31
CA ILE A 154 -2.48 4.59 -17.95
C ILE A 154 -3.49 5.05 -16.90
N THR A 155 -4.09 6.21 -17.16
CA THR A 155 -5.14 6.79 -16.32
C THR A 155 -6.49 6.65 -17.01
N ILE A 156 -7.40 5.91 -16.39
CA ILE A 156 -8.78 5.75 -16.83
C ILE A 156 -9.64 6.74 -16.04
N VAL A 157 -10.23 7.69 -16.75
CA VAL A 157 -11.09 8.72 -16.17
C VAL A 157 -12.54 8.33 -16.36
N THR A 158 -13.28 8.27 -15.26
CA THR A 158 -14.72 7.99 -15.26
C THR A 158 -15.51 9.24 -14.89
N THR A 159 -16.81 9.23 -15.13
CA THR A 159 -17.70 10.32 -14.73
C THR A 159 -18.14 10.26 -13.27
N THR A 160 -17.85 9.16 -12.59
CA THR A 160 -18.27 8.97 -11.20
C THR A 160 -17.41 9.78 -10.25
N ARG A 161 -17.93 10.05 -9.05
CA ARG A 161 -17.18 10.66 -7.95
C ARG A 161 -16.89 9.68 -6.82
N ASN A 162 -17.25 8.41 -6.99
CA ASN A 162 -17.13 7.39 -5.97
C ASN A 162 -16.34 6.20 -6.53
N ASP A 163 -15.27 5.84 -5.84
CA ASP A 163 -14.38 4.74 -6.19
C ASP A 163 -15.10 3.40 -6.28
N ASP A 164 -16.13 3.17 -5.47
CA ASP A 164 -16.86 1.90 -5.49
C ASP A 164 -17.66 1.74 -6.79
N GLN A 165 -18.28 2.81 -7.27
CA GLN A 165 -18.98 2.79 -8.56
C GLN A 165 -18.01 2.63 -9.73
N ALA A 166 -16.87 3.32 -9.69
CA ALA A 166 -15.83 3.18 -10.71
C ALA A 166 -15.23 1.75 -10.74
N ARG A 167 -15.03 1.14 -9.56
CA ARG A 167 -14.52 -0.23 -9.45
C ARG A 167 -15.50 -1.25 -10.00
N GLU A 168 -16.78 -1.08 -9.72
CA GLU A 168 -17.82 -1.96 -10.28
C GLU A 168 -17.96 -1.77 -11.79
N LEU A 169 -17.88 -0.53 -12.30
CA LEU A 169 -17.87 -0.24 -13.74
C LEU A 169 -16.70 -0.96 -14.44
N LEU A 170 -15.47 -0.79 -13.95
CA LEU A 170 -14.28 -1.44 -14.52
C LEU A 170 -14.34 -2.96 -14.38
N ARG A 171 -14.90 -3.48 -13.28
CA ARG A 171 -15.12 -4.92 -13.12
C ARG A 171 -16.12 -5.46 -14.14
N ALA A 172 -17.18 -4.71 -14.43
CA ALA A 172 -18.15 -5.08 -15.46
C ALA A 172 -17.54 -5.10 -16.87
N PHE A 173 -16.55 -4.25 -17.14
CA PHE A 173 -15.73 -4.32 -18.36
C PHE A 173 -14.72 -5.48 -18.39
N GLY A 174 -14.69 -6.34 -17.36
CA GLY A 174 -13.79 -7.48 -17.28
C GLY A 174 -12.40 -7.17 -16.71
N MET A 175 -12.21 -6.02 -16.05
CA MET A 175 -10.91 -5.65 -15.48
C MET A 175 -10.48 -6.69 -14.41
N PRO A 176 -9.33 -7.37 -14.60
CA PRO A 176 -8.90 -8.45 -13.72
C PRO A 176 -8.29 -7.89 -12.43
N TYR A 177 -9.10 -7.68 -11.41
CA TYR A 177 -8.61 -7.29 -10.08
C TYR A 177 -7.96 -8.46 -9.35
N ARG A 178 -6.89 -8.14 -8.63
CA ARG A 178 -6.25 -9.10 -7.72
C ARG A 178 -7.24 -9.54 -6.64
N LYS A 179 -7.45 -10.86 -6.49
CA LYS A 179 -8.31 -11.41 -5.44
C LYS A 179 -7.74 -11.11 -4.05
N PRO A 180 -8.57 -10.81 -3.03
CA PRO A 180 -8.12 -10.51 -1.66
C PRO A 180 -7.24 -11.57 -0.96
N GLY A 181 -7.09 -12.77 -1.52
CA GLY A 181 -6.21 -13.84 -0.99
C GLY A 181 -5.01 -14.21 -1.87
N GLN A 182 -4.91 -13.72 -3.12
CA GLN A 182 -3.77 -13.98 -4.01
C GLN A 182 -2.72 -12.86 -3.90
N GLN A 183 -2.39 -12.48 -2.67
CA GLN A 183 -1.11 -11.85 -2.45
C GLN A 183 -0.04 -12.89 -2.82
N ARG A 184 0.97 -12.48 -3.61
CA ARG A 184 2.26 -13.14 -3.61
C ARG A 184 2.61 -13.30 -2.12
N GLY A 185 3.33 -14.34 -1.76
CA GLY A 185 4.36 -14.21 -0.74
C GLY A 185 5.39 -13.15 -1.16
N VAL A 186 4.91 -11.92 -1.44
CA VAL A 186 5.66 -10.71 -1.17
C VAL A 186 5.76 -10.77 0.32
N ALA A 187 6.98 -10.78 0.83
CA ALA A 187 7.23 -10.45 2.21
C ALA A 187 6.42 -9.18 2.54
N GLY A 188 5.24 -9.36 3.16
CA GLY A 188 4.28 -8.31 3.51
C GLY A 188 3.99 -7.28 2.40
N PRO A 189 3.45 -6.10 2.74
CA PRO A 189 4.02 -4.87 2.17
C PRO A 189 5.56 -4.99 2.22
N PRO A 190 6.38 -4.29 1.37
CA PRO A 190 7.81 -4.25 1.62
C PRO A 190 7.94 -4.05 3.12
N ALA A 191 8.79 -4.81 3.79
CA ALA A 191 9.08 -4.55 5.18
C ALA A 191 9.50 -3.06 5.22
N MET A 192 8.53 -2.16 5.37
CA MET A 192 8.61 -1.02 6.22
C MET A 192 9.32 -1.65 7.38
N MET A 193 10.53 -1.16 7.62
CA MET A 193 11.29 -1.42 8.83
C MET A 193 10.37 -1.03 9.99
N THR A 194 9.37 -1.88 10.23
CA THR A 194 8.29 -1.72 11.17
C THR A 194 8.89 -2.48 12.31
N ASP A 195 9.57 -1.73 13.15
CA ASP A 195 10.03 -2.18 14.43
C ASP A 195 9.01 -3.19 15.01
N PRO A 196 9.35 -4.49 15.07
CA PRO A 196 8.40 -5.53 15.47
C PRO A 196 7.83 -5.28 16.87
N ILE A 197 8.60 -4.59 17.71
CA ILE A 197 8.19 -4.16 19.04
C ILE A 197 7.18 -3.02 18.91
N ALA A 198 7.42 -2.03 18.06
CA ALA A 198 6.45 -0.96 17.83
C ALA A 198 5.10 -1.50 17.28
N ASP A 199 5.14 -2.49 16.38
CA ASP A 199 3.93 -3.20 15.91
C ASP A 199 3.16 -3.84 17.07
N MET A 200 3.84 -4.62 17.93
CA MET A 200 3.23 -5.22 19.13
C MET A 200 2.58 -4.18 20.05
N LEU A 201 3.33 -3.14 20.44
CA LEU A 201 2.86 -2.12 21.37
C LEU A 201 1.67 -1.34 20.78
N THR A 202 1.68 -1.08 19.47
CA THR A 202 0.58 -0.39 18.78
C THR A 202 -0.68 -1.26 18.74
N ARG A 203 -0.54 -2.57 18.47
CA ARG A 203 -1.67 -3.51 18.51
C ARG A 203 -2.31 -3.59 19.89
N ILE A 204 -1.50 -3.67 20.95
CA ILE A 204 -1.98 -3.67 22.34
C ILE A 204 -2.69 -2.35 22.65
N ARG A 205 -2.07 -1.20 22.32
CA ARG A 205 -2.68 0.12 22.53
C ARG A 205 -4.04 0.25 21.85
N ASN A 206 -4.13 -0.18 20.60
CA ASN A 206 -5.36 -0.12 19.82
C ASN A 206 -6.43 -1.05 20.41
N ALA A 207 -6.04 -2.25 20.82
CA ALA A 207 -6.95 -3.20 21.47
C ALA A 207 -7.52 -2.68 22.79
N VAL A 208 -6.68 -2.06 23.63
CA VAL A 208 -7.11 -1.39 24.87
C VAL A 208 -8.05 -0.22 24.58
N ARG A 209 -7.80 0.54 23.50
CA ARG A 209 -8.68 1.65 23.08
C ARG A 209 -10.08 1.17 22.72
N ILE A 210 -10.20 0.02 22.06
CA ILE A 210 -11.49 -0.57 21.65
C ILE A 210 -12.02 -1.65 22.61
N GLU A 211 -11.40 -1.81 23.78
CA GLU A 211 -11.80 -2.77 24.83
C GLU A 211 -11.83 -4.24 24.37
N LYS A 212 -10.91 -4.60 23.48
CA LYS A 212 -10.78 -5.98 23.01
C LYS A 212 -10.04 -6.84 24.04
N PRO A 213 -10.56 -8.01 24.44
CA PRO A 213 -9.92 -8.89 25.43
C PRO A 213 -8.65 -9.57 24.92
N ILE A 214 -8.55 -9.80 23.60
CA ILE A 214 -7.52 -10.66 23.00
C ILE A 214 -6.82 -9.94 21.84
N VAL A 215 -5.49 -10.04 21.81
CA VAL A 215 -4.64 -9.49 20.75
C VAL A 215 -3.76 -10.58 20.15
N ASP A 216 -3.91 -10.80 18.84
CA ASP A 216 -3.11 -11.78 18.09
C ASP A 216 -2.04 -11.07 17.25
N MET A 217 -0.82 -11.61 17.28
CA MET A 217 0.31 -11.08 16.51
C MET A 217 1.34 -12.18 16.16
N PRO A 218 2.15 -12.02 15.11
CA PRO A 218 3.21 -13.00 14.80
C PRO A 218 4.21 -13.13 15.96
N LEU A 219 4.60 -14.37 16.28
CA LEU A 219 5.55 -14.68 17.35
C LEU A 219 6.94 -14.12 17.03
N SER A 220 7.58 -13.54 18.04
CA SER A 220 9.00 -13.19 18.06
C SER A 220 9.51 -13.37 19.48
N ASN A 221 10.80 -13.75 19.64
CA ASN A 221 11.43 -13.89 20.95
C ASN A 221 11.33 -12.60 21.78
N GLU A 222 11.48 -11.45 21.13
CA GLU A 222 11.35 -10.15 21.78
C GLU A 222 9.91 -9.89 22.23
N LYS A 223 8.92 -10.25 21.40
CA LYS A 223 7.50 -10.08 21.75
C LYS A 223 7.08 -10.99 22.90
N ALA A 224 7.56 -12.23 22.91
CA ALA A 224 7.33 -13.16 24.01
C ALA A 224 7.96 -12.64 25.32
N GLY A 225 9.19 -12.10 25.26
CA GLY A 225 9.84 -11.50 26.43
C GLY A 225 9.09 -10.27 26.98
N ILE A 226 8.57 -9.41 26.08
CA ILE A 226 7.74 -8.26 26.49
C ILE A 226 6.42 -8.75 27.12
N ALA A 227 5.77 -9.75 26.53
CA ALA A 227 4.53 -10.32 27.08
C ALA A 227 4.77 -10.93 28.47
N GLN A 228 5.88 -11.64 28.65
CA GLN A 228 6.27 -12.17 29.96
C GLN A 228 6.48 -11.05 30.98
N ALA A 229 7.21 -9.99 30.63
CA ALA A 229 7.42 -8.84 31.53
C ALA A 229 6.10 -8.13 31.90
N LEU A 230 5.16 -8.03 30.96
CA LEU A 230 3.82 -7.48 31.21
C LEU A 230 2.98 -8.37 32.14
N LYS A 231 3.11 -9.70 32.00
CA LYS A 231 2.42 -10.69 32.86
C LYS A 231 2.97 -10.63 34.28
N ASP A 232 4.29 -10.62 34.42
CA ASP A 232 4.99 -10.59 35.70
C ASP A 232 4.64 -9.35 36.54
N GLU A 233 4.45 -8.21 35.88
CA GLU A 233 4.07 -6.95 36.53
C GLU A 233 2.54 -6.75 36.61
N GLY A 234 1.75 -7.73 36.14
CA GLY A 234 0.29 -7.77 36.31
C GLY A 234 -0.52 -6.89 35.35
N TYR A 235 0.07 -6.41 34.25
CA TYR A 235 -0.60 -5.60 33.23
C TYR A 235 -1.47 -6.42 32.26
N ILE A 236 -1.18 -7.71 32.09
CA ILE A 236 -1.96 -8.65 31.29
C ILE A 236 -2.32 -9.89 32.14
N TRP A 237 -3.35 -10.64 31.73
CA TRP A 237 -3.72 -11.89 32.40
C TRP A 237 -2.74 -13.01 32.05
N ASP A 238 -2.59 -13.27 30.75
CA ASP A 238 -1.66 -14.28 30.25
C ASP A 238 -1.35 -14.06 28.76
N PHE A 239 -0.45 -14.86 28.21
CA PHE A 239 -0.22 -15.00 26.79
C PHE A 239 -0.04 -16.47 26.40
N GLU A 240 -0.42 -16.80 25.17
CA GLU A 240 -0.33 -18.15 24.62
C GLU A 240 0.39 -18.11 23.27
N VAL A 241 1.11 -19.18 22.94
CA VAL A 241 1.71 -19.37 21.62
C VAL A 241 0.92 -20.41 20.87
N ILE A 242 0.28 -19.99 19.77
CA ILE A 242 -0.58 -20.83 18.95
C ILE A 242 0.17 -21.18 17.66
N ASP A 243 0.23 -22.46 17.34
CA ASP A 243 0.82 -22.95 16.10
C ASP A 243 -0.16 -22.78 14.94
N THR A 244 -0.10 -21.62 14.28
CA THR A 244 -0.91 -21.29 13.10
C THR A 244 -0.07 -21.37 11.81
N VAL A 245 -0.70 -21.76 10.70
CA VAL A 245 -0.09 -21.67 9.35
C VAL A 245 -0.46 -20.32 8.75
N PRO A 246 0.48 -19.50 8.22
CA PRO A 246 1.87 -19.83 7.86
C PRO A 246 2.94 -19.54 8.93
N ALA A 247 2.61 -18.91 10.06
CA ALA A 247 3.58 -18.60 11.14
C ALA A 247 2.93 -18.70 12.52
N ARG A 248 3.70 -19.08 13.54
CA ARG A 248 3.25 -19.16 14.95
C ARG A 248 2.76 -17.78 15.42
N THR A 249 1.64 -17.76 16.13
CA THR A 249 0.98 -16.54 16.62
C THR A 249 1.11 -16.45 18.13
N LEU A 250 1.51 -15.28 18.63
CA LEU A 250 1.42 -14.89 20.03
C LEU A 250 0.05 -14.27 20.27
N ARG A 251 -0.73 -14.89 21.15
CA ARG A 251 -2.02 -14.41 21.64
C ARG A 251 -1.84 -13.80 23.03
N VAL A 252 -2.20 -12.54 23.21
CA VAL A 252 -2.10 -11.83 24.50
C VAL A 252 -3.50 -11.56 25.04
N ASN A 253 -3.76 -12.01 26.27
CA ASN A 253 -5.02 -11.80 26.98
C ASN A 253 -4.90 -10.56 27.88
N LEU A 254 -5.57 -9.47 27.50
CA LEU A 254 -5.50 -8.19 28.19
C LEU A 254 -6.35 -8.19 29.46
N LYS A 255 -5.88 -7.49 30.49
CA LYS A 255 -6.55 -7.38 31.79
C LYS A 255 -7.41 -6.13 31.83
N TYR A 256 -8.70 -6.31 32.12
CA TYR A 256 -9.67 -5.24 32.37
C TYR A 256 -10.27 -5.42 33.75
N GLY A 257 -10.55 -4.32 34.44
CA GLY A 257 -11.24 -4.31 35.74
C GLY A 257 -12.73 -4.69 35.62
N PRO A 258 -13.39 -5.04 36.73
CA PRO A 258 -14.80 -5.46 36.75
C PRO A 258 -15.77 -4.39 36.20
N ASN A 259 -15.39 -3.11 36.26
CA ASN A 259 -16.15 -1.97 35.72
C ASN A 259 -15.65 -1.49 34.34
N GLY A 260 -14.82 -2.28 33.64
CA GLY A 260 -14.20 -1.89 32.36
C GLY A 260 -12.96 -1.00 32.49
N GLU A 261 -12.43 -0.84 33.70
CA GLU A 261 -11.21 -0.06 33.95
C GLU A 261 -10.01 -0.66 33.22
N LYS A 262 -9.24 0.20 32.55
CA LYS A 262 -8.09 -0.19 31.72
C LYS A 262 -6.84 -0.21 32.60
N VAL A 263 -6.25 -1.41 32.79
CA VAL A 263 -5.01 -1.57 33.57
C VAL A 263 -3.81 -0.92 32.86
N ILE A 264 -3.83 -0.92 31.53
CA ILE A 264 -2.85 -0.19 30.71
C ILE A 264 -3.51 1.10 30.25
N THR A 265 -3.03 2.25 30.72
CA THR A 265 -3.52 3.56 30.27
C THR A 265 -2.75 4.01 29.04
N ARG A 266 -1.43 3.81 29.05
CA ARG A 266 -0.52 4.24 28.00
C ARG A 266 0.64 3.28 27.86
N ILE A 267 0.94 2.93 26.61
CA ILE A 267 2.06 2.07 26.24
C ILE A 267 2.82 2.72 25.11
N ASP A 268 4.06 3.15 25.33
CA ASP A 268 4.87 3.91 24.37
C ASP A 268 6.20 3.23 24.04
N ARG A 269 6.58 3.30 22.76
CA ARG A 269 7.89 2.86 22.27
C ARG A 269 8.92 3.93 22.57
N VAL A 270 9.95 3.60 23.37
CA VAL A 270 10.99 4.54 23.80
C VAL A 270 12.21 4.49 22.87
N SER A 271 12.87 3.34 22.77
CA SER A 271 13.96 3.11 21.82
C SER A 271 13.39 2.80 20.43
N LYS A 272 13.96 3.37 19.36
CA LYS A 272 13.55 3.10 17.96
C LYS A 272 14.77 2.63 17.15
N PRO A 273 14.63 1.93 16.02
CA PRO A 273 15.78 1.45 15.24
C PRO A 273 16.77 2.54 14.84
N GLY A 274 16.28 3.74 14.49
CA GLY A 274 17.11 4.90 14.17
C GLY A 274 17.59 5.73 15.37
N ARG A 275 17.15 5.41 16.59
CA ARG A 275 17.56 6.08 17.83
C ARG A 275 17.45 5.11 19.02
N ARG A 276 18.54 4.39 19.27
CA ARG A 276 18.64 3.45 20.39
C ARG A 276 18.91 4.19 21.70
N ILE A 277 18.16 3.86 22.75
CA ILE A 277 18.28 4.50 24.07
C ILE A 277 18.68 3.44 25.09
N TYR A 278 19.91 3.51 25.59
CA TYR A 278 20.43 2.65 26.65
C TYR A 278 20.44 3.41 27.97
N ARG A 279 20.15 2.70 29.07
CA ARG A 279 20.26 3.24 30.42
C ARG A 279 20.83 2.20 31.38
N GLY A 280 21.68 2.66 32.29
CA GLY A 280 22.11 1.84 33.42
C GLY A 280 20.99 1.64 34.45
N TYR A 281 21.08 0.60 35.28
CA TYR A 281 20.07 0.32 36.32
C TYR A 281 19.87 1.48 37.32
N ARG A 282 20.90 2.31 37.54
CA ARG A 282 20.85 3.52 38.39
C ARG A 282 20.18 4.72 37.73
N GLU A 283 20.12 4.75 36.40
CA GLU A 283 19.63 5.89 35.60
C GLU A 283 18.15 5.76 35.23
N LEU A 284 17.54 4.62 35.57
CA LEU A 284 16.11 4.40 35.39
C LEU A 284 15.36 5.22 36.43
N LYS A 285 14.64 6.25 35.97
CA LYS A 285 13.73 7.03 36.83
C LYS A 285 12.41 6.25 37.01
N PRO A 286 11.72 6.32 38.16
CA PRO A 286 10.38 5.78 38.30
C PRO A 286 9.39 6.41 37.30
N VAL A 287 8.52 5.61 36.69
CA VAL A 287 7.43 6.11 35.81
C VAL A 287 6.20 6.41 36.67
N GLN A 288 5.60 7.59 36.52
CA GLN A 288 4.37 7.98 37.23
C GLN A 288 4.41 7.68 38.74
N GLY A 289 5.49 8.09 39.42
CA GLY A 289 5.63 7.87 40.87
C GLY A 289 5.74 6.41 41.31
N GLY A 290 6.01 5.47 40.38
CA GLY A 290 6.14 4.04 40.65
C GLY A 290 4.96 3.19 40.17
N MET A 291 3.91 3.81 39.63
CA MET A 291 2.73 3.13 39.06
C MET A 291 2.97 2.58 37.64
N GLY A 292 4.03 3.03 36.98
CA GLY A 292 4.46 2.51 35.68
C GLY A 292 5.76 1.73 35.72
N ILE A 293 6.07 1.05 34.63
CA ILE A 293 7.31 0.30 34.41
C ILE A 293 8.00 0.73 33.12
N HIS A 294 9.33 0.59 33.10
CA HIS A 294 10.07 0.46 31.84
C HIS A 294 10.29 -1.02 31.53
N ILE A 295 10.24 -1.36 30.25
CA ILE A 295 10.63 -2.67 29.73
C ILE A 295 11.99 -2.51 29.05
N LEU A 296 12.97 -3.30 29.47
CA LEU A 296 14.35 -3.23 29.01
C LEU A 296 14.77 -4.51 28.28
N SER A 297 15.55 -4.37 27.22
CA SER A 297 16.35 -5.46 26.66
C SER A 297 17.72 -5.48 27.34
N THR A 298 18.00 -6.54 28.09
CA THR A 298 19.25 -6.74 28.83
C THR A 298 19.98 -8.00 28.34
N PRO A 299 21.27 -8.19 28.68
CA PRO A 299 21.99 -9.44 28.34
C PRO A 299 21.34 -10.71 28.89
N LYS A 300 20.50 -10.61 29.93
CA LYS A 300 19.77 -11.74 30.52
C LYS A 300 18.35 -11.92 29.94
N GLY A 301 18.00 -11.13 28.92
CA GLY A 301 16.68 -11.12 28.31
C GLY A 301 15.90 -9.84 28.58
N ILE A 302 14.60 -9.88 28.28
CA ILE A 302 13.71 -8.73 28.44
C ILE A 302 13.14 -8.71 29.85
N LEU A 303 13.38 -7.62 30.57
CA LEU A 303 13.05 -7.47 32.00
C LEU A 303 12.31 -6.16 32.25
N SER A 304 11.51 -6.13 33.32
CA SER A 304 10.97 -4.87 33.88
C SER A 304 12.08 -4.08 34.57
N ASP A 305 11.91 -2.77 34.73
CA ASP A 305 12.84 -1.92 35.47
C ASP A 305 13.02 -2.35 36.93
N ARG A 306 11.97 -2.86 37.57
CA ARG A 306 12.02 -3.41 38.92
C ARG A 306 12.95 -4.62 39.00
N ARG A 307 12.79 -5.60 38.10
CA ARG A 307 13.67 -6.78 38.02
C ARG A 307 15.10 -6.39 37.62
N ALA A 308 15.25 -5.48 36.66
CA ALA A 308 16.55 -4.98 36.22
C ALA A 308 17.34 -4.30 37.35
N ARG A 309 16.68 -3.56 38.24
CA ARG A 309 17.30 -2.98 39.44
C ARG A 309 17.68 -4.05 40.48
N ALA A 310 16.83 -5.05 40.70
CA ALA A 310 17.14 -6.15 41.62
C ALA A 310 18.38 -6.92 41.17
N GLU A 311 18.50 -7.16 39.86
CA GLU A 311 19.64 -7.86 39.27
C GLU A 311 20.84 -6.97 38.94
N LYS A 312 20.75 -5.66 39.19
CA LYS A 312 21.78 -4.64 38.91
C LYS A 312 22.24 -4.63 37.44
N VAL A 313 21.31 -4.83 36.51
CA VAL A 313 21.60 -4.90 35.06
C VAL A 313 20.95 -3.72 34.32
N GLY A 314 21.70 -3.06 33.45
CA GLY A 314 21.19 -2.04 32.52
C GLY A 314 20.86 -2.62 31.15
N GLY A 315 20.27 -1.81 30.28
CA GLY A 315 19.87 -2.28 28.95
C GLY A 315 19.28 -1.21 28.05
N GLU A 316 18.83 -1.66 26.87
CA GLU A 316 18.07 -0.82 25.94
C GLU A 316 16.65 -0.63 26.47
N VAL A 317 16.19 0.61 26.63
CA VAL A 317 14.84 0.90 27.10
C VAL A 317 13.85 0.74 25.96
N LEU A 318 13.18 -0.40 25.91
CA LEU A 318 12.31 -0.76 24.80
C LEU A 318 10.98 0.00 24.86
N ALA A 319 10.29 -0.04 26.00
CA ALA A 319 8.95 0.50 26.13
C ALA A 319 8.72 1.09 27.52
N LEU A 320 7.71 1.94 27.61
CA LEU A 320 7.21 2.50 28.85
C LEU A 320 5.71 2.21 28.95
N VAL A 321 5.28 1.70 30.09
CA VAL A 321 3.90 1.23 30.33
C VAL A 321 3.41 1.77 31.67
N TYR A 322 2.22 2.36 31.69
CA TYR A 322 1.50 2.79 32.90
C TYR A 322 0.00 2.95 32.60
#